data_AF-A0A954DJB8-F1
#
_entry.id   AF-A0A954DJB8-F1
#
_cell.length_a   1.000
_cell.length_b   1.000
_cell.length_c   1.000
_cell.angle_alpha   90.00
_cell.angle_beta   90.00
_cell.angle_gamma   90.00
#
_symmetry.space_group_name_H-M   'P 1'
#
loop_
_entity.id
_entity.type
_entity.pdbx_description
1 polymer ?
#
loop_
_entity_poly.entity_id
_entity_poly.type
_entity_poly.pdbx_seq_one_letter_code
_entity_poly.pdbx_strand_id
1 'polypeptide(L)'
;MTGAPKPLIVQGDRTVLLEVDQPGFEDARDFLARFAELEKAPEHVHFYRITDVSVWNAASAGLDVDELLDGLAARSRFPLPGNLEAEIRDWYGRYGLLRLERDADRLLLRSTDPRRLGELATARGVAPLLQDGPEGSFLVDEANRGLLKQACMELGFPVHDIAGFRAGQDLEHFALRDTTLGGQPFGLRGYQRDAARVFWAGGSVQGGSGVICLPCGAGKTIVGLAVLDRIRTWTLVLTTNTVAVRQWKREILDKTTLTEDEVGEYTGDSKEVRPVTVATYQILTWRKDKGGDFEHFDLFRAHDWGLVIYDEVHLLPA
;
A
#
# COMPACT_ATOMS: atom_id res chain seq x y z
N MET A 1 43.09 6.56 -14.25
CA MET A 1 41.80 6.55 -14.97
C MET A 1 40.72 6.88 -13.95
N THR A 2 40.42 8.16 -13.75
CA THR A 2 39.32 8.55 -12.87
C THR A 2 38.03 8.27 -13.62
N GLY A 3 37.33 7.19 -13.26
CA GLY A 3 36.00 6.91 -13.78
C GLY A 3 35.06 8.09 -13.54
N ALA A 4 34.01 8.18 -14.34
CA ALA A 4 32.99 9.21 -14.16
C ALA A 4 32.52 9.24 -12.70
N PRO A 5 32.28 10.44 -12.13
CA PRO A 5 31.87 10.53 -10.74
C PRO A 5 30.53 9.83 -10.55
N LYS A 6 30.44 9.03 -9.49
CA LYS A 6 29.19 8.35 -9.14
C LYS A 6 28.09 9.39 -8.80
N PRO A 7 26.82 9.06 -9.06
CA PRO A 7 25.73 10.04 -9.03
C PRO A 7 25.17 10.34 -7.63
N LEU A 8 25.49 9.55 -6.60
CA LEU A 8 24.95 9.73 -5.25
C LEU A 8 25.92 10.42 -4.29
N ILE A 9 25.37 11.25 -3.41
CA ILE A 9 26.02 11.75 -2.20
C ILE A 9 25.11 11.40 -1.02
N VAL A 10 25.58 10.52 -0.15
CA VAL A 10 24.84 10.02 1.02
C VAL A 10 25.32 10.74 2.27
N GLN A 11 24.38 11.29 3.04
CA GLN A 11 24.66 12.10 4.22
C GLN A 11 24.24 11.39 5.51
N GLY A 12 24.91 11.72 6.62
CA GLY A 12 24.69 11.05 7.91
C GLY A 12 23.36 11.41 8.57
N ASP A 13 22.64 12.41 8.04
CA ASP A 13 21.30 12.84 8.44
C ASP A 13 20.19 12.15 7.63
N ARG A 14 20.53 11.06 6.91
CA ARG A 14 19.65 10.24 6.06
C ARG A 14 19.26 10.89 4.73
N THR A 15 19.79 12.07 4.41
CA THR A 15 19.57 12.70 3.11
C THR A 15 20.47 12.05 2.05
N VAL A 16 19.89 11.79 0.88
CA VAL A 16 20.62 11.31 -0.30
C VAL A 16 20.39 12.27 -1.46
N LEU A 17 21.48 12.82 -1.99
CA LEU A 17 21.47 13.67 -3.17
C LEU A 17 21.78 12.81 -4.39
N LEU A 18 20.94 12.91 -5.42
CA LEU A 18 21.12 12.26 -6.71
C LEU A 18 21.31 13.33 -7.79
N GLU A 19 22.51 13.42 -8.35
CA GLU A 19 22.83 14.40 -9.40
C GLU A 19 22.35 13.90 -10.78
N VAL A 20 21.56 14.74 -11.46
CA VAL A 20 20.87 14.38 -12.73
C VAL A 20 21.86 14.26 -13.90
N ASP A 21 22.87 15.12 -13.92
CA ASP A 21 23.83 15.21 -15.02
C ASP A 21 24.93 14.13 -14.98
N GLN A 22 24.90 13.24 -13.98
CA GLN A 22 25.93 12.21 -13.78
C GLN A 22 25.59 10.89 -14.50
N PRO A 23 26.58 10.19 -15.08
CA PRO A 23 26.38 8.85 -15.61
C PRO A 23 25.84 7.90 -14.54
N GLY A 24 24.84 7.09 -14.90
CA GLY A 24 24.17 6.17 -13.97
C GLY A 24 23.04 6.80 -13.17
N PHE A 25 22.60 8.02 -13.48
CA PHE A 25 21.43 8.66 -12.86
C PHE A 25 20.19 7.76 -12.86
N GLU A 26 19.80 7.19 -14.00
CA GLU A 26 18.58 6.37 -14.09
C GLU A 26 18.67 5.12 -13.22
N ASP A 27 19.80 4.40 -13.27
CA ASP A 27 20.04 3.22 -12.43
C ASP A 27 20.02 3.58 -10.94
N ALA A 28 20.63 4.70 -10.55
CA ALA A 28 20.64 5.16 -9.17
C ALA A 28 19.24 5.63 -8.70
N ARG A 29 18.48 6.29 -9.57
CA ARG A 29 17.09 6.69 -9.32
C ARG A 29 16.21 5.46 -9.07
N ASP A 30 16.30 4.47 -9.96
CA ASP A 30 15.47 3.27 -9.90
C ASP A 30 15.87 2.39 -8.70
N PHE A 31 17.15 2.40 -8.33
CA PHE A 31 17.63 1.76 -7.10
C PHE A 31 17.09 2.45 -5.84
N LEU A 32 17.19 3.79 -5.74
CA LEU A 32 16.68 4.55 -4.59
C LEU A 32 15.17 4.39 -4.41
N ALA A 33 14.41 4.30 -5.51
CA ALA A 33 12.96 4.10 -5.47
C ALA A 33 12.52 2.83 -4.71
N ARG A 34 13.45 1.88 -4.46
CA ARG A 34 13.18 0.66 -3.69
C ARG A 34 13.15 0.88 -2.17
N PHE A 35 13.83 1.90 -1.64
CA PHE A 35 14.04 2.07 -0.19
C PHE A 35 14.22 3.52 0.29
N ALA A 36 14.00 4.52 -0.55
CA ALA A 36 14.11 5.93 -0.19
C ALA A 36 12.94 6.74 -0.76
N GLU A 37 12.53 7.77 -0.01
CA GLU A 37 11.42 8.65 -0.37
C GLU A 37 11.95 9.88 -1.12
N LEU A 38 11.36 10.21 -2.27
CA LEU A 38 11.68 11.44 -3.00
C LEU A 38 11.02 12.64 -2.30
N GLU A 39 11.82 13.60 -1.83
CA GLU A 39 11.32 14.83 -1.20
C GLU A 39 11.09 15.95 -2.20
N LYS A 40 12.06 16.15 -3.11
CA LYS A 40 12.02 17.18 -4.14
C LYS A 40 12.96 16.83 -5.29
N ALA A 41 12.57 17.24 -6.49
CA ALA A 41 13.31 16.99 -7.73
C ALA A 41 13.51 18.29 -8.53
N PRO A 42 14.37 19.23 -8.07
CA PRO A 42 14.82 20.34 -8.91
C PRO A 42 15.72 19.84 -10.05
N GLU A 43 15.92 20.71 -11.04
CA GLU A 43 16.47 20.39 -12.37
C GLU A 43 17.78 19.57 -12.37
N HIS A 44 18.73 19.89 -11.49
CA HIS A 44 20.07 19.29 -11.51
C HIS A 44 20.32 18.24 -10.40
N VAL A 45 19.48 18.20 -9.37
CA VAL A 45 19.71 17.33 -8.20
C VAL A 45 18.40 16.92 -7.56
N HIS A 46 18.19 15.64 -7.35
CA HIS A 46 17.03 15.12 -6.63
C HIS A 46 17.42 14.84 -5.18
N PHE A 47 16.50 15.13 -4.26
CA PHE A 47 16.69 14.93 -2.84
C PHE A 47 15.79 13.78 -2.39
N TYR A 48 16.43 12.75 -1.86
CA TYR A 48 15.75 11.61 -1.24
C TYR A 48 16.04 11.59 0.25
N ARG A 49 15.17 10.91 1.00
CA ARG A 49 15.39 10.57 2.39
C ARG A 49 15.20 9.09 2.64
N ILE A 50 16.11 8.51 3.41
CA ILE A 50 15.95 7.15 3.94
C ILE A 50 15.21 7.27 5.29
N THR A 51 14.10 6.56 5.41
CA THR A 51 13.28 6.49 6.63
C THR A 51 13.25 5.05 7.13
N ASP A 52 12.81 4.87 8.37
CA ASP A 52 12.53 3.55 8.92
C ASP A 52 11.45 2.83 8.09
N VAL A 53 10.37 3.53 7.74
CA VAL A 53 9.29 3.03 6.88
C VAL A 53 9.80 2.61 5.50
N SER A 54 10.64 3.43 4.85
CA SER A 54 11.16 3.10 3.53
C SER A 54 12.07 1.87 3.55
N VAL A 55 12.86 1.69 4.61
CA VAL A 55 13.68 0.49 4.84
C VAL A 55 12.81 -0.74 5.13
N TRP A 56 11.76 -0.62 5.95
CA TRP A 56 10.84 -1.72 6.22
C TRP A 56 10.05 -2.14 4.97
N ASN A 57 9.68 -1.19 4.12
CA ASN A 57 9.05 -1.49 2.82
C ASN A 57 10.01 -2.22 1.89
N ALA A 58 11.29 -1.86 1.89
CA ALA A 58 12.31 -2.62 1.16
C ALA A 58 12.47 -4.05 1.68
N ALA A 59 12.51 -4.21 3.01
CA ALA A 59 12.61 -5.51 3.65
C ALA A 59 11.38 -6.40 3.31
N SER A 60 10.17 -5.83 3.30
CA SER A 60 8.95 -6.55 2.92
C SER A 60 8.90 -6.92 1.44
N ALA A 61 9.53 -6.11 0.58
CA ALA A 61 9.74 -6.42 -0.82
C ALA A 61 10.89 -7.43 -1.07
N GLY A 62 11.56 -7.91 -0.01
CA GLY A 62 12.61 -8.92 -0.09
C GLY A 62 13.99 -8.39 -0.49
N LEU A 63 14.23 -7.08 -0.42
CA LEU A 63 15.57 -6.52 -0.60
C LEU A 63 16.41 -6.85 0.64
N ASP A 64 17.56 -7.49 0.44
CA ASP A 64 18.50 -7.79 1.52
C ASP A 64 19.24 -6.52 1.99
N VAL A 65 19.57 -6.46 3.29
CA VAL A 65 20.21 -5.28 3.88
C VAL A 65 21.64 -5.07 3.37
N ASP A 66 22.38 -6.15 3.11
CA ASP A 66 23.73 -6.06 2.56
C ASP A 66 23.67 -5.66 1.07
N GLU A 67 22.72 -6.21 0.30
CA GLU A 67 22.46 -5.74 -1.08
C GLU A 67 22.11 -4.24 -1.12
N LEU A 68 21.29 -3.78 -0.19
CA LEU A 68 20.89 -2.37 -0.07
C LEU A 68 22.12 -1.49 0.20
N LEU A 69 22.90 -1.82 1.23
CA LEU A 69 24.06 -1.02 1.66
C LEU A 69 25.18 -1.07 0.60
N ASP A 70 25.48 -2.24 0.06
CA ASP A 70 26.48 -2.40 -1.00
C ASP A 70 26.06 -1.66 -2.27
N GLY A 71 24.78 -1.75 -2.64
CA GLY A 71 24.22 -1.04 -3.79
C GLY A 71 24.27 0.49 -3.61
N LEU A 72 24.07 0.98 -2.39
CA LEU A 72 24.17 2.40 -2.06
C LEU A 72 25.64 2.86 -2.08
N ALA A 73 26.56 2.10 -1.49
CA ALA A 73 28.00 2.38 -1.50
C ALA A 73 28.60 2.31 -2.92
N ALA A 74 28.14 1.37 -3.74
CA ALA A 74 28.55 1.23 -5.13
C ALA A 74 28.20 2.47 -5.96
N ARG A 75 27.12 3.19 -5.61
CA ARG A 75 26.62 4.39 -6.29
C ARG A 75 26.97 5.70 -5.58
N SER A 76 27.48 5.64 -4.36
CA SER A 76 27.89 6.81 -3.59
C SER A 76 29.31 7.26 -3.95
N ARG A 77 29.47 8.56 -4.19
CA ARG A 77 30.77 9.22 -4.42
C ARG A 77 31.68 9.13 -3.20
N PHE A 78 31.10 9.16 -2.01
CA PHE A 78 31.82 9.09 -0.74
C PHE A 78 31.43 7.81 0.02
N PRO A 79 32.29 7.32 0.93
CA PRO A 79 31.92 6.23 1.83
C PRO A 79 30.61 6.56 2.56
N LEU A 80 29.81 5.54 2.84
CA LEU A 80 28.58 5.73 3.59
C LEU A 80 28.94 6.16 5.04
N PRO A 81 28.17 7.07 5.64
CA PRO A 81 28.35 7.41 7.05
C PRO A 81 28.03 6.19 7.93
N GLY A 82 28.97 5.79 8.79
CA GLY A 82 28.80 4.58 9.61
C GLY A 82 27.61 4.63 10.58
N ASN A 83 27.17 5.83 11.00
CA ASN A 83 25.96 5.99 11.79
C ASN A 83 24.70 5.65 10.98
N LEU A 84 24.66 6.01 9.70
CA LEU A 84 23.54 5.68 8.81
C LEU A 84 23.52 4.18 8.50
N GLU A 85 24.69 3.56 8.27
CA GLU A 85 24.76 2.10 8.08
C GLU A 85 24.21 1.34 9.30
N ALA A 86 24.63 1.73 10.50
CA ALA A 86 24.15 1.13 11.74
C ALA A 86 22.64 1.32 11.93
N GLU A 87 22.13 2.51 11.59
CA GLU A 87 20.71 2.85 11.70
C GLU A 87 19.86 2.04 10.70
N ILE A 88 20.28 1.93 9.44
CA ILE A 88 19.58 1.09 8.43
C ILE A 88 19.55 -0.37 8.88
N ARG A 89 20.66 -0.91 9.41
CA ARG A 89 20.70 -2.28 9.94
C ARG A 89 19.78 -2.48 11.13
N ASP A 90 19.71 -1.51 12.04
CA ASP A 90 18.80 -1.58 13.18
C ASP A 90 17.34 -1.57 12.72
N TRP A 91 16.95 -0.64 11.83
CA TRP A 91 15.59 -0.63 11.27
C TRP A 91 15.26 -1.93 10.55
N TYR A 92 16.16 -2.42 9.69
CA TYR A 92 15.98 -3.68 8.98
C TYR A 92 15.80 -4.86 9.93
N GLY A 93 16.63 -4.94 10.98
CA GLY A 93 16.56 -6.00 11.99
C GLY A 93 15.27 -6.00 12.83
N ARG A 94 14.49 -4.91 12.80
CA ARG A 94 13.17 -4.86 13.44
C ARG A 94 12.05 -5.41 12.55
N TYR A 95 12.24 -5.44 11.23
CA TYR A 95 11.27 -6.01 10.32
C TYR A 95 11.12 -7.52 10.55
N GLY A 96 9.88 -8.01 10.63
CA GLY A 96 9.59 -9.43 10.83
C GLY A 96 9.81 -9.95 12.25
N LEU A 97 10.26 -9.10 13.19
CA LEU A 97 10.30 -9.44 14.62
C LEU A 97 8.88 -9.72 15.12
N LEU A 98 7.97 -8.78 14.89
CA LEU A 98 6.54 -8.94 15.15
C LEU A 98 5.85 -9.52 13.92
N ARG A 99 5.06 -10.56 14.13
CA ARG A 99 4.25 -11.20 13.09
C ARG A 99 2.81 -11.25 13.54
N LEU A 100 1.92 -10.82 12.67
CA LEU A 100 0.50 -10.99 12.84
C LEU A 100 0.04 -12.10 11.91
N GLU A 101 -0.43 -13.18 12.48
CA GLU A 101 -0.78 -14.40 11.76
C GLU A 101 -2.17 -14.90 12.15
N ARG A 102 -2.75 -15.69 11.26
CA ARG A 102 -4.05 -16.30 11.47
C ARG A 102 -3.87 -17.74 11.92
N ASP A 103 -4.41 -18.05 13.09
CA ASP A 103 -4.51 -19.41 13.63
C ASP A 103 -5.98 -19.79 13.73
N ALA A 104 -6.44 -20.64 12.81
CA ALA A 104 -7.86 -20.88 12.53
C ALA A 104 -8.61 -19.56 12.29
N ASP A 105 -9.57 -19.21 13.16
CA ASP A 105 -10.35 -17.97 13.04
C ASP A 105 -9.82 -16.83 13.92
N ARG A 106 -8.66 -17.02 14.57
CA ARG A 106 -8.09 -16.05 15.52
C ARG A 106 -6.88 -15.36 14.94
N LEU A 107 -6.76 -14.08 15.24
CA LEU A 107 -5.62 -13.26 14.88
C LEU A 107 -4.64 -13.22 16.06
N LEU A 108 -3.40 -13.65 15.82
CA LEU A 108 -2.36 -13.76 16.84
C LEU A 108 -1.18 -12.87 16.51
N LEU A 109 -0.77 -12.05 17.48
CA LEU A 109 0.50 -11.35 17.46
C LEU A 109 1.56 -12.27 18.10
N ARG A 110 2.58 -12.61 17.32
CA ARG A 110 3.75 -13.38 17.76
C ARG A 110 5.03 -12.60 17.54
N SER A 111 6.09 -13.03 18.20
CA SER A 111 7.42 -12.47 18.00
C SER A 111 8.50 -13.53 18.05
N THR A 112 9.56 -13.33 17.28
CA THR A 112 10.82 -14.09 17.43
C THR A 112 11.66 -13.61 18.61
N ASP A 113 11.33 -12.44 19.18
CA ASP A 113 11.90 -11.88 20.40
C ASP A 113 10.80 -11.77 21.48
N PRO A 114 10.65 -12.76 22.37
CA PRO A 114 9.62 -12.76 23.42
C PRO A 114 9.77 -11.63 24.42
N ARG A 115 11.00 -11.17 24.67
CA ARG A 115 11.26 -10.07 25.60
C ARG A 115 10.70 -8.77 25.04
N ARG A 116 10.99 -8.46 23.77
CA ARG A 116 10.42 -7.27 23.10
C ARG A 116 8.90 -7.35 22.99
N LEU A 117 8.35 -8.53 22.73
CA LEU A 117 6.90 -8.72 22.69
C LEU A 117 6.26 -8.39 24.04
N GLY A 118 6.86 -8.86 25.14
CA GLY A 118 6.43 -8.53 26.49
C GLY A 118 6.52 -7.04 26.81
N GLU A 119 7.63 -6.39 26.45
CA GLU A 119 7.81 -4.93 26.60
C GLU A 119 6.72 -4.16 25.83
N LEU A 120 6.50 -4.49 24.55
CA LEU A 120 5.48 -3.85 23.71
C LEU A 120 4.06 -4.09 24.20
N ALA A 121 3.76 -5.28 24.71
CA ALA A 121 2.43 -5.62 25.20
C ALA A 121 2.00 -4.78 26.43
N THR A 122 2.97 -4.17 27.13
CA THR A 122 2.70 -3.24 28.24
C THR A 122 2.62 -1.76 27.80
N ALA A 123 2.97 -1.45 26.56
CA ALA A 123 2.99 -0.08 26.07
C ALA A 123 1.56 0.50 26.00
N ARG A 124 1.38 1.75 26.42
CA ARG A 124 0.07 2.41 26.57
C ARG A 124 -0.82 2.34 25.31
N GLY A 125 -0.24 2.44 24.12
CA GLY A 125 -0.96 2.39 22.85
C GLY A 125 -1.24 0.97 22.33
N VAL A 126 -0.54 -0.03 22.86
CA VAL A 126 -0.61 -1.42 22.38
C VAL A 126 -1.41 -2.29 23.34
N ALA A 127 -1.19 -2.16 24.65
CA ALA A 127 -1.82 -2.99 25.68
C ALA A 127 -3.37 -3.09 25.56
N PRO A 128 -4.11 -2.00 25.28
CA PRO A 128 -5.57 -2.08 25.14
C PRO A 128 -6.05 -2.87 23.92
N LEU A 129 -5.17 -3.14 22.95
CA LEU A 129 -5.48 -3.81 21.69
C LEU A 129 -5.21 -5.33 21.75
N LEU A 130 -4.64 -5.81 22.86
CA LEU A 130 -4.20 -7.18 23.06
C LEU A 130 -5.06 -7.90 24.11
N GLN A 131 -5.21 -9.20 23.92
CA GLN A 131 -5.79 -10.13 24.90
C GLN A 131 -4.81 -11.29 25.11
N ASP A 132 -4.91 -11.95 26.26
CA ASP A 132 -4.07 -13.11 26.56
C ASP A 132 -4.30 -14.22 25.51
N GLY A 133 -3.23 -14.61 24.83
CA GLY A 133 -3.25 -15.68 23.84
C GLY A 133 -2.63 -16.98 24.36
N PRO A 134 -2.53 -17.99 23.48
CA PRO A 134 -1.67 -19.16 23.71
C PRO A 134 -0.23 -18.75 24.03
N GLU A 135 0.54 -19.67 24.62
CA GLU A 135 1.91 -19.41 25.08
C GLU A 135 2.78 -18.66 24.05
N GLY A 136 3.35 -17.53 24.48
CA GLY A 136 4.20 -16.68 23.65
C GLY A 136 3.48 -15.85 22.59
N SER A 137 2.16 -15.64 22.72
CA SER A 137 1.37 -14.85 21.77
C SER A 137 0.27 -14.03 22.45
N PHE A 138 -0.22 -13.01 21.74
CA PHE A 138 -1.38 -12.23 22.13
C PHE A 138 -2.49 -12.36 21.09
N LEU A 139 -3.73 -12.49 21.56
CA LEU A 139 -4.91 -12.40 20.70
C LEU A 139 -5.16 -10.94 20.34
N VAL A 140 -5.57 -10.71 19.10
CA VAL A 140 -5.89 -9.38 18.56
C VAL A 140 -7.29 -9.43 17.97
N ASP A 141 -8.14 -8.47 18.31
CA ASP A 141 -9.44 -8.33 17.64
C ASP A 141 -9.23 -7.85 16.19
N GLU A 142 -9.99 -8.38 15.23
CA GLU A 142 -9.91 -7.97 13.82
C GLU A 142 -10.14 -6.46 13.64
N ALA A 143 -11.03 -5.86 14.44
CA ALA A 143 -11.28 -4.42 14.42
C ALA A 143 -10.05 -3.61 14.88
N ASN A 144 -9.17 -4.21 15.68
CA ASN A 144 -7.96 -3.60 16.21
C ASN A 144 -6.72 -3.89 15.35
N ARG A 145 -6.81 -4.74 14.31
CA ARG A 145 -5.69 -5.11 13.42
C ARG A 145 -4.96 -3.88 12.88
N GLY A 146 -5.69 -2.89 12.37
CA GLY A 146 -5.10 -1.64 11.86
C GLY A 146 -4.46 -0.79 12.95
N LEU A 147 -5.18 -0.58 14.06
CA LEU A 147 -4.72 0.22 15.20
C LEU A 147 -3.45 -0.36 15.84
N LEU A 148 -3.37 -1.70 15.95
CA LEU A 148 -2.21 -2.39 16.49
C LEU A 148 -0.98 -2.13 15.61
N LYS A 149 -1.13 -2.28 14.29
CA LYS A 149 -0.04 -2.03 13.35
C LYS A 149 0.47 -0.59 13.46
N GLN A 150 -0.44 0.38 13.54
CA GLN A 150 -0.08 1.79 13.72
C GLN A 150 0.65 2.00 15.05
N ALA A 151 0.11 1.52 16.17
CA ALA A 151 0.71 1.70 17.49
C ALA A 151 2.10 1.06 17.60
N CYS A 152 2.29 -0.13 17.04
CA CYS A 152 3.61 -0.77 17.00
C CYS A 152 4.59 -0.03 16.09
N MET A 153 4.13 0.47 14.94
CA MET A 153 4.95 1.26 14.01
C MET A 153 5.42 2.59 14.64
N GLU A 154 4.55 3.29 15.36
CA GLU A 154 4.90 4.51 16.11
C GLU A 154 5.95 4.26 17.21
N LEU A 155 6.03 3.04 17.73
CA LEU A 155 7.07 2.60 18.68
C LEU A 155 8.34 2.09 17.97
N GLY A 156 8.39 2.15 16.64
CA GLY A 156 9.52 1.72 15.84
C GLY A 156 9.60 0.21 15.62
N PHE A 157 8.49 -0.52 15.77
CA PHE A 157 8.40 -1.97 15.58
C PHE A 157 7.30 -2.31 14.56
N PRO A 158 7.63 -2.41 13.26
CA PRO A 158 6.64 -2.72 12.26
C PRO A 158 6.13 -4.15 12.45
N VAL A 159 4.82 -4.33 12.29
CA VAL A 159 4.18 -5.64 12.34
C VAL A 159 4.17 -6.23 10.93
N HIS A 160 4.80 -7.38 10.75
CA HIS A 160 4.70 -8.15 9.51
C HIS A 160 3.36 -8.89 9.50
N ASP A 161 2.41 -8.37 8.74
CA ASP A 161 1.05 -8.86 8.68
C ASP A 161 0.88 -9.93 7.59
N ILE A 162 0.85 -11.20 8.02
CA ILE A 162 0.71 -12.39 7.17
C ILE A 162 -0.59 -13.13 7.42
N ALA A 163 -1.53 -12.51 8.15
CA ALA A 163 -2.82 -13.11 8.48
C ALA A 163 -3.78 -13.23 7.29
N GLY A 164 -3.38 -12.70 6.12
CA GLY A 164 -4.17 -12.69 4.89
C GLY A 164 -5.43 -11.82 4.98
N PHE A 165 -6.27 -11.94 3.95
CA PHE A 165 -7.59 -11.30 3.86
C PHE A 165 -8.68 -12.35 3.97
N ARG A 166 -9.87 -11.93 4.41
CA ARG A 166 -11.06 -12.75 4.24
C ARG A 166 -11.38 -12.83 2.75
N ALA A 167 -11.89 -13.98 2.31
CA ALA A 167 -12.35 -14.12 0.94
C ALA A 167 -13.49 -13.13 0.69
N GLY A 168 -13.39 -12.36 -0.39
CA GLY A 168 -14.49 -11.53 -0.84
C GLY A 168 -15.53 -12.36 -1.58
N GLN A 169 -16.72 -11.79 -1.76
CA GLN A 169 -17.76 -12.37 -2.58
C GLN A 169 -17.31 -12.40 -4.05
N ASP A 170 -17.52 -13.52 -4.74
CA ASP A 170 -17.09 -13.68 -6.13
C ASP A 170 -17.83 -12.75 -7.09
N LEU A 171 -17.09 -12.17 -8.04
CA LEU A 171 -17.62 -11.41 -9.17
C LEU A 171 -17.56 -12.31 -10.41
N GLU A 172 -18.59 -13.14 -10.54
CA GLU A 172 -18.74 -14.06 -11.67
C GLU A 172 -18.79 -13.27 -12.99
N HIS A 173 -18.25 -13.85 -14.07
CA HIS A 173 -18.31 -13.28 -15.43
C HIS A 173 -17.62 -11.92 -15.66
N PHE A 174 -16.65 -11.54 -14.82
CA PHE A 174 -15.77 -10.41 -15.08
C PHE A 174 -14.66 -10.70 -16.10
N ALA A 175 -14.51 -9.82 -17.09
CA ALA A 175 -13.33 -9.73 -17.93
C ALA A 175 -13.12 -8.29 -18.43
N LEU A 176 -11.86 -7.93 -18.68
CA LEU A 176 -11.53 -6.77 -19.50
C LEU A 176 -11.89 -7.06 -20.97
N ARG A 177 -12.44 -6.07 -21.67
CA ARG A 177 -12.71 -6.19 -23.11
C ARG A 177 -11.42 -5.98 -23.92
N ASP A 178 -11.37 -6.50 -25.15
CA ASP A 178 -10.33 -6.13 -26.13
C ASP A 178 -10.75 -4.90 -26.96
N THR A 179 -12.02 -4.53 -26.91
CA THR A 179 -12.58 -3.35 -27.58
C THR A 179 -13.59 -2.71 -26.64
N THR A 180 -13.49 -1.40 -26.46
CA THR A 180 -14.40 -0.65 -25.60
C THR A 180 -15.83 -0.70 -26.12
N LEU A 181 -16.81 -0.39 -25.27
CA LEU A 181 -18.20 -0.26 -25.69
C LEU A 181 -18.37 0.82 -26.78
N GLY A 182 -17.52 1.86 -26.74
CA GLY A 182 -17.39 2.86 -27.81
C GLY A 182 -16.69 2.40 -29.10
N GLY A 183 -16.32 1.13 -29.23
CA GLY A 183 -15.74 0.54 -30.44
C GLY A 183 -14.25 0.81 -30.66
N GLN A 184 -13.51 1.27 -29.63
CA GLN A 184 -12.08 1.53 -29.75
C GLN A 184 -11.26 0.33 -29.24
N PRO A 185 -10.12 -0.02 -29.87
CA PRO A 185 -9.23 -1.05 -29.33
C PRO A 185 -8.81 -0.72 -27.89
N PHE A 186 -8.90 -1.70 -26.99
CA PHE A 186 -8.51 -1.55 -25.61
C PHE A 186 -7.48 -2.63 -25.23
N GLY A 187 -6.49 -2.21 -24.44
CA GLY A 187 -5.47 -3.09 -23.93
C GLY A 187 -4.62 -2.39 -22.88
N LEU A 188 -4.10 -3.17 -21.94
CA LEU A 188 -3.23 -2.66 -20.89
C LEU A 188 -1.86 -2.27 -21.46
N ARG A 189 -1.27 -1.21 -20.92
CA ARG A 189 0.14 -0.87 -21.15
C ARG A 189 1.05 -1.81 -20.33
N GLY A 190 2.33 -1.92 -20.69
CA GLY A 190 3.29 -2.78 -19.97
C GLY A 190 3.32 -2.51 -18.47
N TYR A 191 3.57 -1.25 -18.10
CA TYR A 191 3.62 -0.83 -16.69
C TYR A 191 2.29 -1.04 -15.95
N GLN A 192 1.13 -0.98 -16.63
CA GLN A 192 -0.17 -1.23 -16.00
C GLN A 192 -0.34 -2.71 -15.66
N ARG A 193 0.09 -3.61 -16.56
CA ARG A 193 0.12 -5.06 -16.29
C ARG A 193 1.08 -5.39 -15.17
N ASP A 194 2.26 -4.75 -15.16
CA ASP A 194 3.27 -4.98 -14.13
C ASP A 194 2.77 -4.51 -12.76
N ALA A 195 2.17 -3.32 -12.68
CA ALA A 195 1.57 -2.79 -11.46
C ALA A 195 0.49 -3.73 -10.89
N ALA A 196 -0.44 -4.20 -11.74
CA ALA A 196 -1.47 -5.15 -11.32
C ALA A 196 -0.89 -6.51 -10.90
N ARG A 197 0.14 -7.00 -11.60
CA ARG A 197 0.83 -8.27 -11.26
C ARG A 197 1.53 -8.18 -9.90
N VAL A 198 2.26 -7.09 -9.65
CA VAL A 198 2.98 -6.87 -8.39
C VAL A 198 1.99 -6.74 -7.24
N PHE A 199 0.91 -5.97 -7.41
CA PHE A 199 -0.12 -5.83 -6.39
C PHE A 199 -0.79 -7.18 -6.07
N TRP A 200 -1.15 -7.96 -7.08
CA TRP A 200 -1.82 -9.25 -6.88
C TRP A 200 -0.89 -10.33 -6.31
N ALA A 201 0.41 -10.28 -6.61
CA ALA A 201 1.45 -11.20 -6.13
C ALA A 201 1.04 -12.69 -6.13
N GLY A 202 0.40 -13.15 -7.20
CA GLY A 202 0.00 -14.55 -7.33
C GLY A 202 -1.21 -14.98 -6.48
N GLY A 203 -1.90 -14.05 -5.84
CA GLY A 203 -2.93 -14.36 -4.84
C GLY A 203 -2.36 -14.84 -3.50
N SER A 204 -1.07 -14.61 -3.26
CA SER A 204 -0.43 -14.95 -1.99
C SER A 204 -0.86 -14.00 -0.86
N VAL A 205 -0.63 -14.41 0.39
CA VAL A 205 -0.88 -13.56 1.58
C VAL A 205 -0.04 -12.29 1.63
N GLN A 206 0.98 -12.19 0.78
CA GLN A 206 1.87 -11.03 0.64
C GLN A 206 1.35 -10.02 -0.40
N GLY A 207 0.38 -10.43 -1.24
CA GLY A 207 -0.30 -9.57 -2.21
C GLY A 207 -1.66 -9.08 -1.71
N GLY A 208 -2.33 -8.29 -2.55
CA GLY A 208 -3.72 -7.84 -2.32
C GLY A 208 -3.85 -6.56 -1.48
N SER A 209 -2.74 -5.96 -1.05
CA SER A 209 -2.75 -4.63 -0.44
C SER A 209 -1.48 -3.84 -0.76
N GLY A 210 -1.60 -2.52 -0.82
CA GLY A 210 -0.49 -1.63 -1.12
C GLY A 210 -0.94 -0.34 -1.81
N VAL A 211 0.04 0.50 -2.13
CA VAL A 211 -0.20 1.77 -2.84
C VAL A 211 0.46 1.71 -4.22
N ILE A 212 -0.32 2.01 -5.26
CA ILE A 212 0.19 2.16 -6.62
C ILE A 212 0.25 3.64 -6.96
N CYS A 213 1.46 4.20 -7.03
CA CYS A 213 1.66 5.61 -7.39
C CYS A 213 1.87 5.75 -8.90
N LEU A 214 1.02 6.55 -9.55
CA LEU A 214 1.09 6.84 -10.99
C LEU A 214 0.83 8.33 -11.22
N PRO A 215 1.49 8.96 -12.22
CA PRO A 215 1.22 10.34 -12.58
C PRO A 215 -0.19 10.51 -13.15
N CYS A 216 -0.70 11.74 -13.13
CA CYS A 216 -1.98 12.08 -13.75
C CYS A 216 -2.01 11.64 -15.23
N GLY A 217 -3.11 11.05 -15.68
CA GLY A 217 -3.26 10.58 -17.06
C GLY A 217 -2.56 9.25 -17.40
N ALA A 218 -1.81 8.63 -16.47
CA ALA A 218 -1.20 7.31 -16.70
C ALA A 218 -2.19 6.14 -16.66
N GLY A 219 -3.46 6.40 -16.36
CA GLY A 219 -4.54 5.40 -16.31
C GLY A 219 -4.64 4.69 -14.95
N LYS A 220 -4.71 5.45 -13.85
CA LYS A 220 -4.94 4.92 -12.49
C LYS A 220 -6.17 4.00 -12.44
N THR A 221 -7.28 4.48 -13.00
CA THR A 221 -8.52 3.71 -13.14
C THR A 221 -8.30 2.38 -13.86
N ILE A 222 -7.54 2.38 -14.95
CA ILE A 222 -7.24 1.18 -15.75
C ILE A 222 -6.43 0.16 -14.95
N VAL A 223 -5.50 0.62 -14.10
CA VAL A 223 -4.78 -0.28 -13.18
C VAL A 223 -5.72 -0.86 -12.14
N GLY A 224 -6.66 -0.08 -11.59
CA GLY A 224 -7.70 -0.60 -10.71
C GLY A 224 -8.55 -1.69 -11.37
N LEU A 225 -8.95 -1.49 -12.63
CA LEU A 225 -9.66 -2.52 -13.41
C LEU A 225 -8.79 -3.75 -13.68
N ALA A 226 -7.49 -3.57 -13.93
CA ALA A 226 -6.55 -4.67 -14.12
C ALA A 226 -6.33 -5.47 -12.83
N VAL A 227 -6.35 -4.83 -11.66
CA VAL A 227 -6.33 -5.50 -10.36
C VAL A 227 -7.64 -6.27 -10.15
N LEU A 228 -8.78 -5.66 -10.46
CA LEU A 228 -10.08 -6.32 -10.40
C LEU A 228 -10.15 -7.56 -11.32
N ASP A 229 -9.55 -7.51 -12.52
CA ASP A 229 -9.46 -8.69 -13.41
C ASP A 229 -8.69 -9.86 -12.80
N ARG A 230 -7.74 -9.59 -11.90
CA ARG A 230 -6.96 -10.63 -11.21
C ARG A 230 -7.68 -11.17 -9.98
N ILE A 231 -8.34 -10.29 -9.21
CA ILE A 231 -8.97 -10.64 -7.93
C ILE A 231 -10.38 -11.19 -8.13
N ARG A 232 -11.17 -10.58 -9.03
CA ARG A 232 -12.54 -10.98 -9.42
C ARG A 232 -13.48 -11.17 -8.24
N THR A 233 -13.44 -10.23 -7.30
CA THR A 233 -14.38 -10.16 -6.19
C THR A 233 -15.19 -8.88 -6.25
N TRP A 234 -16.28 -8.84 -5.49
CA TRP A 234 -17.02 -7.63 -5.21
C TRP A 234 -16.07 -6.52 -4.76
N THR A 235 -16.24 -5.34 -5.34
CA THR A 235 -15.28 -4.25 -5.23
C THR A 235 -15.96 -2.95 -4.82
N LEU A 236 -15.40 -2.31 -3.81
CA LEU A 236 -15.77 -0.97 -3.39
C LEU A 236 -14.72 0.03 -3.86
N VAL A 237 -15.11 1.01 -4.67
CA VAL A 237 -14.24 2.09 -5.12
C VAL A 237 -14.62 3.37 -4.41
N LEU A 238 -13.66 4.02 -3.76
CA LEU A 238 -13.84 5.26 -3.01
C LEU A 238 -13.13 6.40 -3.72
N THR A 239 -13.88 7.45 -4.05
CA THR A 239 -13.39 8.59 -4.81
C THR A 239 -13.64 9.91 -4.09
N THR A 240 -13.06 11.00 -4.59
CA THR A 240 -13.12 12.32 -3.93
C THR A 240 -14.46 13.03 -4.07
N ASN A 241 -15.16 12.87 -5.20
CA ASN A 241 -16.41 13.56 -5.48
C ASN A 241 -17.30 12.76 -6.46
N THR A 242 -18.53 13.22 -6.65
CA THR A 242 -19.53 12.58 -7.52
C THR A 242 -19.15 12.58 -9.01
N VAL A 243 -18.33 13.53 -9.48
CA VAL A 243 -17.82 13.53 -10.86
C VAL A 243 -16.86 12.36 -11.07
N ALA A 244 -15.95 12.14 -10.12
CA ALA A 244 -15.03 11.00 -10.13
C ALA A 244 -15.80 9.67 -10.05
N VAL A 245 -16.86 9.59 -9.23
CA VAL A 245 -17.75 8.42 -9.17
C VAL A 245 -18.32 8.07 -10.56
N ARG A 246 -18.91 9.06 -11.24
CA ARG A 246 -19.50 8.87 -12.57
C ARG A 246 -18.46 8.56 -13.65
N GLN A 247 -17.23 9.08 -13.51
CA GLN A 247 -16.12 8.73 -14.39
C GLN A 247 -15.71 7.27 -14.20
N TRP A 248 -15.53 6.82 -12.96
CA TRP A 248 -15.24 5.42 -12.64
C TRP A 248 -16.32 4.48 -13.17
N LYS A 249 -17.61 4.77 -12.90
CA LYS A 249 -18.73 3.98 -13.41
C LYS A 249 -18.70 3.86 -14.94
N ARG A 250 -18.46 4.97 -15.65
CA ARG A 250 -18.34 4.97 -17.12
C ARG A 250 -17.18 4.12 -17.61
N GLU A 251 -16.00 4.24 -16.98
CA GLU A 251 -14.81 3.48 -17.36
C GLU A 251 -15.00 1.97 -17.12
N ILE A 252 -15.62 1.58 -16.01
CA ILE A 252 -15.99 0.18 -15.72
C ILE A 252 -16.90 -0.35 -16.83
N LEU A 253 -18.00 0.34 -17.11
CA LEU A 253 -19.00 -0.10 -18.09
C LEU A 253 -18.48 -0.09 -19.53
N ASP A 254 -17.55 0.79 -19.86
CA ASP A 254 -16.96 0.88 -21.20
C ASP A 254 -15.93 -0.24 -21.45
N LYS A 255 -15.15 -0.62 -20.44
CA LYS A 255 -13.93 -1.44 -20.61
C LYS A 255 -14.01 -2.85 -20.02
N THR A 256 -15.05 -3.16 -19.26
CA THR A 256 -15.25 -4.48 -18.63
C THR A 256 -16.55 -5.12 -19.08
N THR A 257 -16.70 -6.43 -18.95
CA THR A 257 -17.94 -7.14 -19.30
C THR A 257 -19.15 -6.78 -18.44
N LEU A 258 -18.96 -6.03 -17.34
CA LEU A 258 -20.03 -5.68 -16.40
C LEU A 258 -21.13 -4.83 -17.03
N THR A 259 -22.34 -5.00 -16.51
CA THR A 259 -23.56 -4.29 -16.92
C THR A 259 -23.97 -3.21 -15.90
N GLU A 260 -24.93 -2.37 -16.27
CA GLU A 260 -25.47 -1.29 -15.42
C GLU A 260 -26.06 -1.79 -14.09
N ASP A 261 -26.60 -3.01 -14.08
CA ASP A 261 -27.14 -3.66 -12.88
C ASP A 261 -26.04 -4.29 -11.99
N GLU A 262 -24.81 -4.36 -12.46
CA GLU A 262 -23.65 -4.84 -11.68
C GLU A 262 -22.78 -3.69 -11.14
N VAL A 263 -23.01 -2.45 -11.60
CA VAL A 263 -22.22 -1.26 -11.24
C VAL A 263 -23.07 -0.18 -10.56
N GLY A 264 -22.92 -0.06 -9.24
CA GLY A 264 -23.72 0.80 -8.37
C GLY A 264 -23.05 2.14 -8.05
N GLU A 265 -23.86 3.18 -7.88
CA GLU A 265 -23.46 4.48 -7.35
C GLU A 265 -23.96 4.64 -5.90
N TYR A 266 -23.04 4.90 -4.96
CA TYR A 266 -23.37 5.19 -3.56
C TYR A 266 -22.90 6.60 -3.16
N THR A 267 -23.78 7.58 -3.36
CA THR A 267 -23.54 9.01 -3.15
C THR A 267 -24.64 9.62 -2.29
N GLY A 268 -24.75 10.96 -2.25
CA GLY A 268 -25.91 11.62 -1.63
C GLY A 268 -27.20 11.44 -2.43
N ASP A 269 -27.06 11.32 -3.76
CA ASP A 269 -28.20 11.29 -4.70
C ASP A 269 -28.66 9.86 -5.05
N SER A 270 -27.75 8.89 -4.98
CA SER A 270 -28.03 7.47 -5.25
C SER A 270 -27.48 6.57 -4.15
N LYS A 271 -28.19 5.47 -3.85
CA LYS A 271 -27.85 4.52 -2.78
C LYS A 271 -27.89 3.09 -3.30
N GLU A 272 -27.25 2.87 -4.45
CA GLU A 272 -27.24 1.58 -5.13
C GLU A 272 -25.99 0.79 -4.75
N VAL A 273 -26.18 -0.26 -3.95
CA VAL A 273 -25.11 -1.22 -3.64
C VAL A 273 -25.21 -2.38 -4.62
N ARG A 274 -24.13 -2.64 -5.35
CA ARG A 274 -23.99 -3.63 -6.42
C ARG A 274 -22.61 -4.33 -6.33
N PRO A 275 -22.37 -5.41 -7.09
CA PRO A 275 -21.08 -6.11 -7.07
C PRO A 275 -19.85 -5.22 -7.22
N VAL A 276 -19.90 -4.21 -8.10
CA VAL A 276 -18.93 -3.11 -8.10
C VAL A 276 -19.66 -1.84 -7.69
N THR A 277 -19.34 -1.30 -6.52
CA THR A 277 -19.95 -0.07 -6.00
C THR A 277 -18.93 1.04 -5.96
N VAL A 278 -19.30 2.22 -6.48
CA VAL A 278 -18.45 3.42 -6.47
C VAL A 278 -19.09 4.47 -5.55
N ALA A 279 -18.34 4.92 -4.55
CA ALA A 279 -18.79 5.84 -3.52
C ALA A 279 -17.82 7.01 -3.32
N THR A 280 -18.27 8.06 -2.64
CA THR A 280 -17.39 9.17 -2.24
C THR A 280 -16.82 8.98 -0.83
N TYR A 281 -15.65 9.53 -0.53
CA TYR A 281 -15.17 9.57 0.86
C TYR A 281 -16.14 10.32 1.79
N GLN A 282 -16.67 11.44 1.30
CA GLN A 282 -17.54 12.31 2.09
C GLN A 282 -18.79 11.58 2.61
N ILE A 283 -19.38 10.69 1.80
CA ILE A 283 -20.60 9.98 2.23
C ILE A 283 -20.29 9.01 3.37
N LEU A 284 -19.13 8.35 3.35
CA LEU A 284 -18.69 7.44 4.41
C LEU A 284 -18.40 8.16 5.72
N THR A 285 -17.89 9.39 5.64
CA THR A 285 -17.58 10.21 6.82
C THR A 285 -18.77 11.03 7.31
N TRP A 286 -19.91 10.96 6.63
CA TRP A 286 -21.08 11.77 6.98
C TRP A 286 -21.69 11.31 8.32
N ARG A 287 -22.10 12.30 9.13
CA ARG A 287 -22.73 12.11 10.43
C ARG A 287 -23.87 13.12 10.57
N LYS A 288 -24.97 12.72 11.22
CA LYS A 288 -26.05 13.65 11.60
C LYS A 288 -25.56 14.70 12.60
N ASP A 289 -24.72 14.29 13.55
CA ASP A 289 -24.13 15.12 14.59
C ASP A 289 -22.62 14.90 14.67
N LYS A 290 -21.84 15.92 15.09
CA LYS A 290 -20.36 15.86 15.11
C LYS A 290 -19.78 14.69 15.92
N GLY A 291 -20.50 14.21 16.93
CA GLY A 291 -20.13 13.05 17.75
C GLY A 291 -20.93 11.77 17.48
N GLY A 292 -21.83 11.79 16.49
CA GLY A 292 -22.67 10.64 16.16
C GLY A 292 -21.94 9.59 15.31
N ASP A 293 -22.59 8.45 15.14
CA ASP A 293 -22.07 7.37 14.30
C ASP A 293 -22.01 7.77 12.82
N PHE A 294 -21.06 7.17 12.11
CA PHE A 294 -20.97 7.30 10.66
C PHE A 294 -22.08 6.48 10.00
N GLU A 295 -23.19 7.13 9.62
CA GLU A 295 -24.42 6.46 9.17
C GLU A 295 -24.21 5.54 7.96
N HIS A 296 -23.28 5.88 7.09
CA HIS A 296 -23.00 5.12 5.87
C HIS A 296 -21.78 4.20 5.98
N PHE A 297 -21.15 4.13 7.16
CA PHE A 297 -19.99 3.26 7.37
C PHE A 297 -20.34 1.77 7.29
N ASP A 298 -21.62 1.45 7.53
CA ASP A 298 -22.16 0.10 7.31
C ASP A 298 -22.02 -0.37 5.86
N LEU A 299 -21.75 0.52 4.89
CA LEU A 299 -21.41 0.11 3.52
C LEU A 299 -20.23 -0.88 3.50
N PHE A 300 -19.21 -0.69 4.35
CA PHE A 300 -18.09 -1.63 4.46
C PHE A 300 -18.47 -3.00 5.02
N ARG A 301 -19.61 -3.08 5.71
CA ARG A 301 -20.14 -4.30 6.34
C ARG A 301 -21.30 -4.91 5.56
N ALA A 302 -21.81 -4.20 4.55
CA ALA A 302 -22.95 -4.64 3.76
C ALA A 302 -22.65 -5.92 2.97
N HIS A 303 -21.41 -6.08 2.53
CA HIS A 303 -20.94 -7.23 1.77
C HIS A 303 -19.49 -7.56 2.10
N ASP A 304 -19.08 -8.79 1.83
CA ASP A 304 -17.68 -9.21 1.89
C ASP A 304 -16.92 -8.66 0.67
N TRP A 305 -16.56 -7.39 0.73
CA TRP A 305 -15.74 -6.74 -0.29
C TRP A 305 -14.36 -7.40 -0.35
N GLY A 306 -14.02 -8.03 -1.48
CA GLY A 306 -12.68 -8.63 -1.67
C GLY A 306 -11.63 -7.64 -2.16
N LEU A 307 -12.06 -6.48 -2.66
CA LEU A 307 -11.18 -5.39 -3.08
C LEU A 307 -11.78 -4.05 -2.67
N VAL A 308 -10.97 -3.19 -2.06
CA VAL A 308 -11.32 -1.79 -1.82
C VAL A 308 -10.28 -0.91 -2.50
N ILE A 309 -10.71 -0.06 -3.41
CA ILE A 309 -9.86 0.87 -4.16
C ILE A 309 -10.07 2.27 -3.60
N TYR A 310 -8.99 2.87 -3.10
CA TYR A 310 -8.98 4.26 -2.67
C TYR A 310 -8.34 5.10 -3.78
N ASP A 311 -9.14 5.92 -4.46
CA ASP A 311 -8.66 6.83 -5.49
C ASP A 311 -8.23 8.17 -4.88
N GLU A 312 -7.14 8.74 -5.40
CA GLU A 312 -6.51 9.97 -4.94
C GLU A 312 -6.34 10.10 -3.41
N VAL A 313 -5.79 9.05 -2.77
CA VAL A 313 -5.56 8.97 -1.32
C VAL A 313 -4.79 10.16 -0.71
N HIS A 314 -3.96 10.84 -1.49
CA HIS A 314 -3.21 12.01 -1.03
C HIS A 314 -4.09 13.23 -0.72
N LEU A 315 -5.37 13.19 -1.12
CA LEU A 315 -6.37 14.19 -0.80
C LEU A 315 -7.15 13.87 0.49
N LEU A 316 -6.89 12.72 1.11
CA LEU A 316 -7.50 12.38 2.39
C LEU A 316 -6.83 13.20 3.50
N PRO A 317 -7.61 13.88 4.35
CA PRO A 317 -7.07 14.51 5.54
C PRO A 317 -6.50 13.44 6.50
N ALA A 318 -5.40 13.79 7.16
CA ALA A 318 -4.77 12.97 8.21
C ALA A 318 -5.68 12.82 9.45
#